data_AF-A0A935R487-F1
#
_entry.id   AF-A0A935R487-F1
#
_cell.length_a   1.000
_cell.length_b   1.000
_cell.length_c   1.000
_cell.angle_alpha   90.00
_cell.angle_beta   90.00
_cell.angle_gamma   90.00
#
_symmetry.space_group_name_H-M   'P 1'
#
loop_
_entity.id
_entity.type
_entity.pdbx_description
1 polymer ?
#
loop_
_entity_poly.entity_id
_entity_poly.type
_entity_poly.pdbx_seq_one_letter_code
_entity_poly.pdbx_strand_id
1 'polypeptide(L)' 'MNTLLRISVWLLRIVVFIGLFGLAIKNSGPMELRFFLDRTWTAPVSVVVLAVFVIGVAVGLTATLSPRRRRYTNREPL' A
#
# COMPACT_ATOMS: atom_id res chain seq x y z
N MET A 1 24.86 0.11 0.35
CA MET A 1 23.50 -0.48 0.46
C MET A 1 22.78 0.24 1.58
N ASN A 2 21.67 0.90 1.25
CA ASN A 2 21.15 2.04 1.99
C ASN A 2 20.36 1.53 3.21
N THR A 3 21.04 1.27 4.32
CA THR A 3 20.49 0.69 5.56
C THR A 3 19.28 1.47 6.08
N LEU A 4 19.27 2.81 5.93
CA LEU A 4 18.14 3.67 6.28
C LEU A 4 16.83 3.30 5.54
N LEU A 5 16.94 3.01 4.24
CA LEU A 5 15.80 2.59 3.40
C LEU A 5 15.30 1.20 3.81
N ARG A 6 16.20 0.25 4.11
CA ARG A 6 15.80 -1.08 4.62
C ARG A 6 15.07 -0.98 5.95
N ILE A 7 15.55 -0.14 6.86
CA ILE A 7 14.91 0.07 8.18
C ILE A 7 13.53 0.69 8.00
N SER A 8 13.40 1.70 7.14
CA SER A 8 12.11 2.37 6.87
C SER A 8 11.06 1.41 6.31
N VAL A 9 11.45 0.55 5.36
CA VAL A 9 10.57 -0.48 4.77
C VAL A 9 10.18 -1.53 5.81
N TRP A 10 11.11 -1.93 6.68
CA TRP A 10 10.84 -2.89 7.75
C TRP A 10 9.86 -2.32 8.79
N LEU A 11 10.03 -1.05 9.17
CA LEU A 11 9.13 -0.36 10.09
C LEU A 11 7.71 -0.25 9.51
N LEU A 12 7.59 0.15 8.24
CA LEU A 12 6.32 0.22 7.52
C LEU A 12 5.61 -1.15 7.53
N ARG A 13 6.34 -2.24 7.28
CA ARG A 13 5.80 -3.60 7.29
C ARG A 13 5.22 -3.99 8.67
N ILE A 14 5.86 -3.59 9.77
CA ILE A 14 5.36 -3.84 11.12
C ILE A 14 4.09 -3.03 11.40
N VAL A 15 4.08 -1.74 11.05
CA VAL A 15 2.90 -0.87 11.26
C VAL A 15 1.68 -1.41 10.51
N VAL A 16 1.86 -1.82 9.26
CA VAL A 16 0.81 -2.44 8.45
C VAL A 16 0.32 -3.74 9.10
N PHE A 17 1.24 -4.60 9.53
CA PHE A 17 0.88 -5.86 10.19
C PHE A 17 0.06 -5.62 11.46
N ILE A 18 0.49 -4.72 12.34
CA ILE A 18 -0.21 -4.40 13.58
C ILE A 18 -1.60 -3.80 13.27
N GLY A 19 -1.69 -2.90 12.30
CA GLY A 19 -2.97 -2.32 11.88
C GLY A 19 -3.96 -3.37 11.38
N LEU A 20 -3.50 -4.27 10.51
CA LEU A 20 -4.33 -5.36 9.97
C LEU A 20 -4.70 -6.40 11.03
N PHE A 21 -3.76 -6.74 11.93
CA PHE A 21 -4.00 -7.65 13.03
C PHE A 21 -5.01 -7.08 14.04
N GLY A 22 -4.87 -5.80 14.40
CA GLY A 22 -5.83 -5.09 15.24
C GLY A 22 -7.21 -4.99 14.58
N LEU A 23 -7.26 -4.74 13.27
CA LEU A 23 -8.50 -4.80 12.49
C LEU A 23 -9.12 -6.20 12.50
N ALA A 24 -8.32 -7.26 12.39
CA ALA A 24 -8.82 -8.63 12.43
C ALA A 24 -9.43 -8.95 13.80
N ILE A 25 -8.79 -8.54 14.90
CA ILE A 25 -9.33 -8.73 16.26
C ILE A 25 -10.62 -7.92 16.45
N LYS A 26 -10.62 -6.62 16.13
CA LYS A 26 -11.80 -5.76 16.32
C LYS A 26 -12.95 -6.06 15.36
N ASN A 27 -12.66 -6.61 14.19
CA ASN A 27 -13.63 -6.89 13.14
C ASN A 27 -13.69 -8.39 12.82
N SER A 28 -13.58 -9.24 13.84
CA SER A 28 -13.78 -10.69 13.74
C SER A 28 -15.23 -11.09 13.41
N GLY A 29 -16.16 -10.13 13.40
CA GLY A 29 -17.54 -10.33 12.97
C GLY A 29 -17.69 -10.27 11.44
N PRO A 30 -18.63 -11.04 10.86
CA PRO A 30 -18.93 -10.97 9.43
C PRO A 30 -19.46 -9.57 9.08
N MET A 31 -18.72 -8.80 8.28
CA MET A 31 -19.19 -7.51 7.74
C MET A 31 -19.76 -7.71 6.34
N GLU A 32 -20.99 -7.22 6.14
CA GLU A 32 -21.65 -7.18 4.84
C GLU A 32 -21.13 -5.99 4.01
N LEU A 33 -20.39 -6.24 2.93
CA LEU A 33 -20.08 -5.21 1.93
C LEU A 33 -21.20 -5.13 0.91
N ARG A 34 -21.91 -3.99 0.90
CA ARG A 34 -22.98 -3.72 -0.08
C ARG A 34 -22.38 -3.07 -1.33
N PHE A 35 -22.31 -3.80 -2.43
CA PHE A 35 -21.90 -3.27 -3.72
C PHE A 35 -23.09 -2.70 -4.51
N PHE A 36 -22.80 -1.86 -5.52
CA PHE A 36 -23.79 -1.13 -6.33
C PHE A 36 -24.82 -1.99 -7.11
N LEU A 37 -24.72 -3.32 -7.09
CA LEU A 37 -25.63 -4.26 -7.78
C LEU A 37 -26.46 -5.14 -6.79
N ASP A 38 -26.81 -4.62 -5.62
CA ASP A 38 -27.44 -5.39 -4.51
C ASP A 38 -26.65 -6.65 -4.10
N ARG A 39 -25.38 -6.72 -4.50
CA ARG A 39 -24.51 -7.85 -4.22
C ARG A 39 -23.85 -7.58 -2.87
N THR A 40 -24.25 -8.36 -1.88
CA THR A 40 -23.64 -8.35 -0.57
C THR A 40 -22.52 -9.38 -0.53
N TRP A 41 -21.31 -8.93 -0.19
CA TRP A 41 -20.19 -9.84 0.03
C TRP A 41 -19.80 -9.78 1.50
N THR A 42 -19.94 -10.91 2.19
CA THR A 42 -19.48 -11.04 3.57
C THR A 42 -17.99 -11.33 3.56
N ALA A 43 -17.20 -10.34 3.96
CA ALA A 43 -15.76 -10.49 4.14
C ALA A 43 -15.32 -9.81 5.44
N PRO A 44 -14.34 -10.37 6.17
CA PRO A 44 -13.76 -9.69 7.31
C PRO A 44 -13.13 -8.36 6.88
N VAL A 45 -13.33 -7.30 7.67
CA VAL A 45 -12.84 -5.94 7.37
C VAL A 45 -11.33 -5.90 7.17
N SER A 46 -10.59 -6.75 7.88
CA SER A 46 -9.14 -6.89 7.74
C SER A 46 -8.71 -7.29 6.33
N VAL A 47 -9.47 -8.17 5.65
CA VAL A 47 -9.19 -8.62 4.28
C VAL A 47 -9.38 -7.46 3.29
N VAL A 48 -10.43 -6.66 3.48
CA VAL A 48 -10.74 -5.51 2.63
C VAL A 48 -9.64 -4.45 2.75
N VAL A 49 -9.25 -4.11 3.98
CA VAL A 49 -8.19 -3.12 4.22
C VAL A 49 -6.84 -3.60 3.67
N LEU A 50 -6.51 -4.89 3.84
CA LEU A 50 -5.30 -5.47 3.26
C LEU A 50 -5.32 -5.37 1.73
N ALA A 51 -6.43 -5.70 1.08
CA ALA A 51 -6.55 -5.64 -0.38
C ALA A 51 -6.34 -4.23 -0.92
N VAL A 52 -7.03 -3.22 -0.35
CA VAL A 52 -6.87 -1.81 -0.75
C VAL A 52 -5.44 -1.33 -0.50
N PHE A 53 -4.82 -1.74 0.61
CA PHE A 53 -3.43 -1.40 0.92
C PHE A 53 -2.45 -1.95 -0.11
N VAL A 54 -2.57 -3.23 -0.48
CA VAL A 54 -1.72 -3.86 -1.52
C VAL A 54 -1.86 -3.14 -2.85
N ILE A 55 -3.08 -2.77 -3.24
CA ILE A 55 -3.34 -1.99 -4.45
C ILE A 55 -2.65 -0.62 -4.38
N GLY A 56 -2.79 0.09 -3.26
CA GLY A 56 -2.15 1.39 -3.04
C GLY A 56 -0.62 1.33 -3.10
N VAL A 57 -0.01 0.28 -2.54
CA VAL A 57 1.44 0.04 -2.64
C VAL A 57 1.86 -0.21 -4.09
N ALA A 58 1.13 -1.06 -4.82
CA ALA A 58 1.42 -1.32 -6.23
C ALA A 58 1.39 -0.02 -7.06
N VAL A 59 0.37 0.83 -6.85
CA VAL A 59 0.28 2.14 -7.50
C VAL A 59 1.45 3.04 -7.09
N GLY A 60 1.78 3.13 -5.80
CA GLY A 60 2.89 3.95 -5.30
C GLY A 60 4.26 3.53 -5.86
N LEU A 61 4.48 2.22 -6.03
CA LEU A 61 5.67 1.67 -6.68
C LEU A 61 5.74 2.08 -8.16
N THR A 62 4.63 2.03 -8.89
CA THR A 62 4.62 2.49 -10.30
C THR A 62 4.91 4.00 -10.42
N ALA A 63 4.42 4.81 -9.48
CA ALA A 63 4.70 6.25 -9.45
C ALA A 63 6.17 6.59 -9.16
N THR A 64 6.82 5.81 -8.30
CA THR A 64 8.26 5.97 -7.98
C THR A 64 9.18 5.43 -9.07
N LEU A 65 8.75 4.40 -9.81
CA LEU A 65 9.45 3.89 -10.99
C LEU A 65 9.29 4.79 -12.23
N SER A 66 8.43 5.81 -12.18
CA SER A 66 8.36 6.82 -13.24
C SER A 66 9.71 7.52 -13.35
N PRO A 67 10.46 7.31 -14.45
CA PRO A 67 11.74 7.95 -14.62
C PRO A 67 11.45 9.43 -14.85
N ARG A 68 11.57 10.24 -13.80
CA ARG A 68 11.76 11.68 -13.94
C ARG A 68 13.05 11.81 -14.75
N ARG A 69 12.89 11.90 -16.08
CA ARG A 69 13.95 12.20 -17.04
C ARG A 69 14.52 13.55 -16.63
N ARG A 70 15.42 13.53 -15.65
CA ARG A 70 16.32 14.63 -15.37
C ARG A 70 17.11 14.74 -16.66
N ARG A 71 16.68 15.70 -17.49
CA ARG A 71 17.45 16.13 -18.63
C ARG A 71 18.83 16.41 -18.05
N TYR A 72 19.81 15.60 -18.42
CA TYR A 72 21.18 16.04 -18.48
C TYR A 72 21.18 17.15 -19.52
N THR A 73 20.73 18.34 -19.11
CA THR A 73 20.80 19.51 -19.95
C THR A 73 22.27 19.89 -19.90
N ASN A 74 22.93 19.52 -20.99
CA ASN A 74 24.23 19.96 -21.38
C ASN A 74 24.43 21.45 -21.00
N ARG A 75 25.27 21.67 -20.00
CA ARG A 75 26.14 22.84 -19.89
C ARG A 75 27.47 22.18 -19.56
N GLU A 76 28.36 22.00 -20.53
CA GLU A 76 29.16 23.09 -21.09
C GLU A 76 29.54 22.86 -22.56
N PRO A 77 29.65 23.93 -23.36
CA PRO A 77 30.68 24.01 -24.37
C PRO A 77 31.58 25.23 -24.12
N LEU A 78 32.84 24.94 -23.77
CA LEU A 78 34.08 25.72 -23.87
C LEU A 78 34.19 27.05 -23.11
#